data_AF-A0A819K0Z5-F1
#
_entry.id   AF-A0A819K0Z5-F1
#
_cell.length_a   1.000
_cell.length_b   1.000
_cell.length_c   1.000
_cell.angle_alpha   90.00
_cell.angle_beta   90.00
_cell.angle_gamma   90.00
#
_symmetry.space_group_name_H-M   'P 1'
#
loop_
_entity.id
_entity.type
_entity.pdbx_description
1 polymer ?
#
loop_
_entity_poly.entity_id
_entity_poly.type
_entity_poly.pdbx_seq_one_letter_code
_entity_poly.pdbx_strand_id
1 'polypeptide(L)'
;FTSDDLDLIRKKQQDQNKSFKTKSSNKRYLILIYNTEYDRIYYPLSLRYCGKPDTIILIGQIHQLVTENESLKSQVFTCKI
;
A
#
# COMPACT_ATOMS: atom_id res chain seq x y z
N PHE A 1 -3.70 -4.92 5.32
CA PHE A 1 -3.90 -5.51 6.65
C PHE A 1 -3.92 -4.39 7.68
N THR A 2 -5.04 -4.24 8.37
CA THR A 2 -5.17 -3.40 9.56
C THR A 2 -4.42 -4.06 10.71
N SER A 3 -4.02 -3.29 11.73
CA SER A 3 -3.43 -3.85 12.95
C SER A 3 -4.29 -4.99 13.52
N ASP A 4 -5.61 -4.84 13.43
CA ASP A 4 -6.60 -5.83 13.87
C ASP A 4 -6.57 -7.12 13.04
N ASP A 5 -6.29 -7.03 11.73
CA ASP A 5 -6.17 -8.21 10.86
C ASP A 5 -4.90 -9.03 11.17
N LEU A 6 -3.82 -8.36 11.59
CA LEU A 6 -2.59 -9.03 12.01
C LEU A 6 -2.76 -9.73 13.36
N ASP A 7 -3.53 -9.14 14.28
CA ASP A 7 -3.88 -9.78 15.56
C ASP A 7 -4.75 -11.03 15.34
N LEU A 8 -5.57 -11.06 14.29
CA LEU A 8 -6.32 -12.26 13.89
C LEU A 8 -5.40 -13.39 13.39
N ILE A 9 -4.41 -13.06 12.54
CA ILE A 9 -3.43 -14.02 12.03
C ILE A 9 -2.54 -14.53 13.16
N ARG A 10 -2.16 -13.64 14.10
CA ARG A 10 -1.36 -13.97 15.27
C ARG A 10 -2.14 -14.83 16.27
N LYS A 11 -3.44 -14.57 16.49
CA LYS A 11 -4.34 -15.41 17.31
C LYS A 11 -4.44 -16.85 16.79
N LYS A 12 -4.44 -17.05 15.47
CA LYS A 12 -4.45 -18.41 14.89
C LYS A 12 -3.14 -19.17 15.16
N GLN A 13 -2.03 -18.47 15.42
CA GLN A 13 -0.74 -19.08 15.74
C GLN A 13 -0.45 -19.16 17.24
N GLN A 14 -1.29 -18.57 18.10
CA GLN A 14 -0.92 -18.31 19.49
C GLN A 14 -2.10 -18.53 20.45
N ASP A 15 -2.55 -19.78 20.57
CA ASP A 15 -3.03 -20.24 21.88
C ASP A 15 -1.81 -20.26 22.81
N GLN A 16 -1.97 -19.72 24.02
CA GLN A 16 -0.98 -19.55 25.10
C GLN A 16 -0.21 -18.21 25.13
N ASN A 17 -0.74 -17.32 25.99
CA ASN A 17 -0.06 -16.26 26.77
C ASN A 17 -0.02 -14.79 26.25
N LYS A 18 -0.81 -13.99 26.97
CA LYS A 18 -0.61 -12.60 27.45
C LYS A 18 -0.88 -11.40 26.54
N SER A 19 -1.82 -10.60 27.08
CA SER A 19 -1.96 -9.14 27.07
C SER A 19 -2.43 -8.47 25.78
N PHE A 20 -3.75 -8.27 25.73
CA PHE A 20 -4.42 -7.23 24.96
C PHE A 20 -3.70 -5.88 25.13
N LYS A 21 -3.10 -5.36 24.06
CA LYS A 21 -2.72 -3.95 23.95
C LYS A 21 -3.65 -3.30 22.93
N THR A 22 -4.76 -2.78 23.44
CA THR A 22 -5.60 -1.79 22.76
C THR A 22 -4.78 -0.52 22.54
N LYS A 23 -4.18 -0.35 21.36
CA LYS A 23 -3.73 0.96 20.89
C LYS A 23 -4.07 1.08 19.42
N SER A 24 -5.25 1.64 19.18
CA SER A 24 -5.63 2.35 17.95
C SER A 24 -4.40 3.11 17.44
N SER A 25 -3.72 2.51 16.46
CA SER A 25 -2.58 3.14 15.83
C SER A 25 -2.80 2.96 14.36
N ASN A 26 -2.81 4.08 13.63
CA ASN A 26 -2.94 4.13 12.17
C ASN A 26 -1.70 3.52 11.46
N LYS A 27 -1.15 2.44 12.02
CA LYS A 27 -0.08 1.62 11.46
C LYS A 27 -0.74 0.64 10.51
N ARG A 28 -0.47 0.82 9.23
CA ARG A 28 -0.86 -0.09 8.16
C ARG A 28 0.35 -0.96 7.85
N TYR A 29 0.15 -2.21 7.47
CA TYR A 29 1.26 -3.06 7.05
C TYR A 29 1.08 -3.45 5.59
N LEU A 30 2.07 -3.14 4.76
CA LEU A 30 2.23 -3.73 3.44
C LEU A 30 2.98 -5.04 3.64
N ILE A 31 2.33 -6.16 3.36
CA ILE A 31 2.96 -7.47 3.49
C ILE A 31 3.51 -7.86 2.13
N LEU A 32 4.82 -7.83 1.98
CA LEU A 32 5.48 -8.42 0.82
C LEU A 32 5.59 -9.91 1.07
N ILE A 33 4.95 -10.70 0.20
CA ILE A 33 4.97 -12.15 0.26
C ILE A 33 5.91 -12.61 -0.84
N TYR A 34 7.08 -13.11 -0.45
CA TYR A 34 8.01 -13.74 -1.39
C TYR A 34 7.79 -15.24 -1.36
N ASN A 35 7.30 -15.78 -2.47
CA ASN A 35 7.13 -17.22 -2.66
C ASN A 35 8.32 -17.78 -3.43
N THR A 36 8.96 -18.80 -2.86
CA THR A 36 9.90 -19.69 -3.53
C THR A 36 9.33 -21.11 -3.59
N GLU A 37 10.01 -22.02 -4.27
CA GLU A 37 9.60 -23.43 -4.43
C GLU A 37 9.29 -24.15 -3.10
N TYR A 38 9.96 -23.73 -2.01
CA TYR A 38 9.90 -24.41 -0.72
C TYR A 38 9.45 -23.53 0.44
N ASP A 39 9.42 -22.20 0.27
CA ASP A 39 9.10 -21.27 1.34
C ASP A 39 8.21 -20.12 0.89
N ARG A 40 7.45 -19.61 1.86
CA ARG A 40 6.70 -18.36 1.74
C ARG A 40 7.13 -17.43 2.86
N ILE A 41 7.91 -16.42 2.50
CA ILE A 41 8.45 -15.46 3.45
C ILE A 41 7.59 -14.21 3.45
N TYR A 42 7.16 -13.78 4.64
CA TYR A 42 6.36 -12.58 4.83
C TYR A 42 7.24 -11.47 5.39
N TYR A 43 7.39 -10.38 4.63
CA TYR A 43 8.06 -9.16 5.09
C TYR A 43 7.01 -8.09 5.40
N PRO A 44 6.67 -7.87 6.68
CA PRO A 44 5.71 -6.85 7.07
C PRO A 44 6.36 -5.48 7.08
N LEU A 45 6.06 -4.64 6.08
CA LEU A 45 6.50 -3.26 6.03
C LEU A 45 5.48 -2.35 6.72
N SER A 46 5.86 -1.71 7.83
CA SER A 46 4.98 -0.80 8.56
C SER A 46 4.90 0.57 7.87
N LEU A 47 3.70 0.96 7.51
CA LEU A 47 3.33 2.25 6.93
C LEU A 47 2.56 3.08 7.95
N ARG A 48 2.80 4.39 7.98
CA ARG A 48 1.99 5.34 8.74
C ARG A 48 0.93 5.92 7.82
N TYR A 49 -0.26 6.16 8.36
CA TYR A 49 -1.28 6.90 7.65
C TYR A 49 -0.86 8.36 7.46
N CYS A 50 -0.79 8.81 6.21
CA CYS A 50 -0.41 10.18 5.85
C CYS A 50 -1.59 11.19 5.85
N GLY A 51 -2.76 10.81 6.38
CA GLY A 51 -3.95 11.66 6.36
C GLY A 51 -4.74 11.60 5.06
N LYS A 52 -5.68 12.54 4.90
CA LYS A 52 -6.43 12.75 3.66
C LYS A 52 -5.59 13.65 2.74
N PRO A 53 -5.43 13.31 1.45
CA PRO A 53 -4.71 14.18 0.52
C PRO A 53 -5.44 15.51 0.36
N ASP A 54 -4.67 16.58 0.16
CA ASP A 54 -5.21 17.89 -0.21
C ASP A 54 -5.77 17.84 -1.65
N THR A 55 -7.01 18.32 -1.81
CA THR A 55 -7.72 18.32 -3.08
C THR A 55 -7.06 19.22 -4.12
N ILE A 56 -6.44 20.32 -3.70
CA ILE A 56 -5.79 21.26 -4.64
C ILE A 56 -4.57 20.60 -5.28
N ILE A 57 -3.75 19.96 -4.45
CA ILE A 57 -2.57 19.21 -4.91
C ILE A 57 -2.99 18.08 -5.85
N LEU A 58 -4.03 17.34 -5.49
CA LEU A 58 -4.54 16.22 -6.30
C LEU A 58 -5.02 16.70 -7.68
N ILE A 59 -5.78 17.79 -7.74
CA ILE A 59 -6.27 18.36 -9.00
C ILE A 59 -5.08 18.82 -9.85
N GLY A 60 -4.09 19.50 -9.26
CA GLY A 60 -2.87 19.91 -9.96
C GLY A 60 -2.11 18.73 -10.56
N GLN A 61 -1.96 17.64 -9.80
CA GLN A 61 -1.35 16.40 -10.29
C GLN A 61 -2.13 15.76 -11.43
N ILE A 62 -3.47 15.75 -11.36
CA ILE A 62 -4.32 15.21 -12.43
C ILE A 62 -4.10 16.00 -13.72
N HIS A 63 -4.12 17.33 -13.67
CA HIS A 63 -3.89 18.15 -14.86
C HIS A 63 -2.51 17.90 -15.45
N GLN A 64 -1.47 17.86 -14.62
CA GLN A 64 -0.10 17.55 -15.07
C GLN A 64 -0.03 16.18 -15.77
N LEU A 65 -0.61 15.15 -15.17
CA LEU A 65 -0.62 13.79 -15.73
C LEU A 65 -1.42 13.69 -17.03
N VAL A 66 -2.53 14.42 -17.15
CA VAL A 66 -3.32 14.45 -18.39
C VAL A 66 -2.52 15.11 -19.50
N THR A 67 -1.91 16.27 -19.25
CA THR A 67 -1.07 16.96 -20.23
C THR A 67 0.12 16.10 -20.66
N GLU A 68 0.78 15.42 -19.73
CA GLU A 68 1.87 14.49 -20.05
C GLU A 68 1.39 13.33 -20.93
N ASN A 69 0.24 12.72 -20.61
CA ASN A 69 -0.35 11.66 -21.42
C ASN A 69 -0.73 12.13 -22.82
N GLU A 70 -1.29 13.33 -22.97
CA GLU A 70 -1.63 13.89 -24.29
C GLU A 70 -0.36 14.13 -25.12
N SER A 71 0.68 14.72 -24.52
CA SER A 71 1.98 14.91 -25.18
C SER A 71 2.58 13.58 -25.63
N LEU A 72 2.61 12.58 -24.75
CA LEU A 72 3.13 11.24 -25.09
C LEU A 72 2.31 10.55 -26.18
N LYS A 73 0.97 10.66 -26.14
CA LYS A 73 0.09 10.11 -27.18
C LYS A 73 0.36 10.77 -28.53
N SER A 74 0.52 12.09 -28.57
CA SER A 74 0.86 12.80 -29.80
C SER A 74 2.22 12.34 -30.34
N GLN A 75 3.24 12.20 -29.48
CA GLN A 75 4.56 11.71 -29.90
C GLN A 75 4.50 10.28 -30.45
N VAL A 76 3.79 9.38 -29.78
CA VAL A 76 3.62 8.00 -30.25
C VAL A 76 2.83 7.94 -31.56
N PHE A 77 1.84 8.82 -31.75
CA PHE A 77 1.09 8.92 -32.99
C PHE A 77 1.95 9.45 -34.14
N THR A 78 2.79 10.47 -33.89
CA THR A 78 3.72 11.02 -34.89
C THR A 78 4.83 10.03 -35.28
N CYS A 79 5.26 9.15 -34.38
CA CYS A 79 6.25 8.11 -34.69
C CYS A 79 5.69 6.84 -35.36
N LYS A 80 4.36 6.74 -35.56
CA LYS A 80 3.70 5.58 -36.20
C LYS A 80 3.28 5.83 -37.66
N ILE A 81 3.57 7.00 -38.22
CA ILE A 81 3.38 7.35 -39.64
C ILE A 81 4.76 7.38 -40.29
#